data_AF-A0A9P4GRU0-F1
#
_entry.id   AF-A0A9P4GRU0-F1
#
_cell.length_a   1.000
_cell.length_b   1.000
_cell.length_c   1.000
_cell.angle_alpha   90.00
_cell.angle_beta   90.00
_cell.angle_gamma   90.00
#
_symmetry.space_group_name_H-M   'P 1'
#
loop_
_entity.id
_entity.type
_entity.pdbx_description
1 polymer ?
#
loop_
_entity_poly.entity_id
_entity_poly.type
_entity_poly.pdbx_seq_one_letter_code
_entity_poly.pdbx_strand_id
1 'polypeptide(L)'
;MLPSAFLQWVICTPPQKAWNPAVKGKCWNPGIVTNYGIFNAAYCAVMDFALALLPWTIIWGLQMRLREKFGVGVAMSLGLLSGVCAIVKGIYIVQLREQDFFYNGKDVTIWTSVETATAIIGASIPVLRVFFREKRPPRSKQGKPKKVPRMGHLCGGHDLG
;
A
#
# COMPACT_ATOMS: atom_id res chain seq x y z
N MET A 1 6.10 -13.43 2.43
CA MET A 1 4.83 -13.92 3.04
C MET A 1 4.62 -15.43 2.87
N LEU A 2 4.81 -16.03 1.69
CA LEU A 2 4.72 -17.49 1.54
C LEU A 2 5.74 -18.26 2.41
N PRO A 3 7.05 -17.89 2.45
CA PRO A 3 8.05 -18.66 3.21
C PRO A 3 7.81 -18.62 4.73
N SER A 4 7.33 -17.48 5.25
CA SER A 4 6.98 -17.31 6.67
C SER A 4 5.77 -18.14 7.10
N ALA A 5 4.79 -18.34 6.22
CA ALA A 5 3.60 -19.15 6.52
C ALA A 5 3.93 -20.64 6.65
N PHE A 6 4.82 -21.15 5.79
CA PHE A 6 5.29 -22.54 5.88
C PHE A 6 6.12 -22.80 7.13
N LEU A 7 6.91 -21.81 7.60
CA LEU A 7 7.74 -21.99 8.78
C LEU A 7 6.95 -22.29 10.05
N GLN A 8 5.73 -21.79 10.22
CA GLN A 8 4.91 -22.12 11.40
C GLN A 8 4.58 -23.61 11.50
N TRP A 9 4.54 -24.32 10.38
CA TRP A 9 4.31 -25.77 10.35
C TRP A 9 5.60 -26.57 10.54
N VAL A 10 6.76 -25.96 10.26
CA VAL A 10 8.08 -26.63 10.28
C VAL A 10 8.90 -26.32 11.54
N ILE A 11 8.58 -25.25 12.27
CA ILE A 11 9.30 -24.82 13.49
C ILE A 11 9.26 -25.86 14.61
N CYS A 12 8.28 -26.77 14.61
CA CYS A 12 8.18 -27.85 15.58
C CYS A 12 7.78 -29.15 14.87
N THR A 13 8.51 -30.22 15.17
CA THR A 13 8.17 -31.57 14.76
C THR A 13 7.90 -32.39 16.03
N PRO A 14 6.64 -32.83 16.30
CA PRO A 14 5.40 -32.60 15.55
C PRO A 14 4.82 -31.18 15.74
N PRO A 15 4.00 -30.67 14.79
CA PRO A 15 3.39 -29.33 14.87
C PRO A 15 2.46 -29.19 16.08
N GLN A 16 1.93 -30.30 16.60
CA GLN A 16 1.09 -30.33 17.80
C GLN A 16 1.78 -29.78 19.05
N LYS A 17 3.12 -29.81 19.08
CA LYS A 17 3.91 -29.27 20.18
C LYS A 17 3.84 -27.73 20.25
N ALA A 18 3.48 -27.06 19.15
CA ALA A 18 3.34 -25.61 19.13
C ALA A 18 2.19 -25.10 20.02
N TRP A 19 1.11 -25.88 20.18
CA TRP A 19 -0.04 -25.54 21.02
C TRP A 19 -0.19 -26.40 22.27
N ASN A 20 0.42 -27.59 22.32
CA ASN A 20 0.42 -28.44 23.50
C ASN A 20 1.87 -28.70 23.99
N PRO A 21 2.33 -27.99 25.05
CA PRO A 21 3.70 -28.12 25.54
C PRO A 21 3.99 -29.48 26.20
N ALA A 22 2.97 -30.29 26.51
CA ALA A 22 3.13 -31.62 27.10
C ALA A 22 3.57 -32.70 26.09
N VAL A 23 3.49 -32.42 24.78
CA VAL A 23 3.85 -33.38 23.72
C VAL A 23 5.38 -33.41 23.53
N LYS A 24 5.99 -34.60 23.59
CA LYS A 24 7.43 -34.78 23.29
C LYS A 24 7.70 -34.50 21.81
N GLY A 25 8.70 -33.67 21.53
CA GLY A 25 9.10 -33.29 20.17
C GLY A 25 10.27 -32.32 20.17
N LYS A 26 10.79 -32.01 19.00
CA LYS A 26 11.90 -31.06 18.82
C LYS A 26 11.36 -29.80 18.14
N CYS A 27 11.62 -28.65 18.75
CA CYS A 27 11.35 -27.36 18.14
C CYS A 27 12.67 -26.70 17.77
N TRP A 28 12.65 -25.85 16.74
CA TRP A 28 13.78 -25.02 16.39
C TRP A 28 14.19 -24.12 17.55
N ASN A 29 15.50 -23.92 17.66
CA ASN A 29 16.08 -23.07 18.70
C ASN A 29 15.52 -21.64 18.56
N PRO A 30 15.06 -20.98 19.63
CA PRO A 30 14.52 -19.62 19.59
C PRO A 30 15.43 -18.61 18.85
N GLY A 31 16.75 -18.79 18.88
CA GLY A 31 17.69 -17.92 18.15
C GLY A 31 17.49 -17.94 16.63
N ILE A 32 17.14 -19.08 16.03
CA ILE A 32 16.94 -19.20 14.58
C ILE A 32 15.65 -18.48 14.16
N VAL A 33 14.60 -18.61 14.98
CA VAL A 33 13.30 -17.94 14.76
C VAL A 33 13.45 -16.42 14.83
N THR A 34 14.20 -15.92 15.81
CA THR A 34 14.47 -14.47 15.94
C THR A 34 15.28 -13.95 14.74
N ASN A 35 16.35 -14.64 14.33
CA ASN A 35 17.18 -14.20 13.20
C ASN A 35 16.38 -14.15 11.89
N TYR A 36 15.52 -15.15 11.66
CA TYR A 36 14.63 -15.18 10.52
C TYR A 36 13.58 -14.05 10.57
N GLY A 37 13.04 -13.75 11.75
CA GLY A 37 12.12 -12.63 11.95
C GLY A 37 12.75 -11.28 11.57
N ILE A 38 13.99 -11.04 11.99
CA ILE A 38 14.74 -9.81 11.64
C ILE A 38 14.98 -9.74 10.13
N PHE A 39 15.42 -10.83 9.50
CA PHE A 39 15.61 -10.87 8.05
C PHE A 39 14.32 -10.58 7.28
N ASN A 40 13.21 -11.19 7.69
CA ASN A 40 11.91 -10.97 7.07
C ASN A 40 11.45 -9.51 7.23
N ALA A 41 11.65 -8.91 8.41
CA ALA A 41 11.33 -7.50 8.64
C ALA A 41 12.14 -6.57 7.73
N ALA A 42 13.45 -6.81 7.59
CA ALA A 42 14.31 -6.07 6.68
C ALA A 42 13.87 -6.24 5.21
N TYR A 43 13.52 -7.46 4.80
CA TYR A 43 13.03 -7.74 3.45
C TYR A 43 11.73 -6.99 3.16
N CYS A 44 10.76 -7.00 4.08
CA CYS A 44 9.52 -6.23 3.93
C CYS A 44 9.81 -4.73 3.78
N ALA A 45 10.68 -4.16 4.61
CA ALA A 45 11.05 -2.75 4.51
C ALA A 45 11.66 -2.41 3.14
N VAL A 46 12.54 -3.26 2.61
CA VAL A 46 13.10 -3.09 1.26
C VAL A 46 12.01 -3.12 0.19
N MET A 47 11.03 -4.02 0.31
CA MET A 47 9.91 -4.09 -0.63
C MET A 47 9.03 -2.84 -0.56
N ASP A 48 8.77 -2.29 0.62
CA ASP A 48 8.05 -1.03 0.78
C ASP A 48 8.79 0.13 0.10
N PHE A 49 10.13 0.20 0.23
CA PHE A 49 10.96 1.17 -0.52
C PHE A 49 10.93 0.92 -2.05
N ALA A 50 10.95 -0.33 -2.49
CA ALA A 50 10.86 -0.65 -3.92
C ALA A 50 9.50 -0.25 -4.51
N LEU A 51 8.42 -0.56 -3.80
CA LEU A 51 7.06 -0.12 -4.14
C LEU A 51 6.93 1.41 -4.08
N ALA A 52 7.76 2.08 -3.29
CA ALA A 52 7.81 3.53 -3.23
C ALA A 52 8.46 4.21 -4.42
N LEU A 53 9.52 3.59 -4.93
CA LEU A 53 10.23 4.06 -6.10
C LEU A 53 9.49 3.72 -7.41
N LEU A 54 8.63 2.70 -7.38
CA LEU A 54 7.83 2.25 -8.52
C LEU A 54 6.97 3.35 -9.16
N PRO A 55 6.12 4.09 -8.42
CA PRO A 55 5.38 5.20 -9.01
C PRO A 55 6.29 6.38 -9.37
N TRP A 56 7.41 6.59 -8.67
CA TRP A 56 8.32 7.71 -8.94
C TRP A 56 9.01 7.58 -10.30
N THR A 57 9.50 6.37 -10.61
CA THR A 57 10.11 6.04 -11.90
C THR A 57 9.10 6.16 -13.04
N ILE A 58 7.85 5.74 -12.83
CA ILE A 58 6.76 5.89 -13.82
C ILE A 58 6.36 7.35 -14.04
N ILE A 59 6.31 8.16 -12.98
CA ILE A 59 5.89 9.58 -13.04
C ILE A 59 6.93 10.46 -13.74
N TRP A 60 8.23 10.15 -13.63
CA TRP A 60 9.29 10.95 -14.26
C TRP A 60 9.23 10.96 -15.79
N GLY A 61 8.66 9.93 -16.41
CA GLY A 61 8.48 9.87 -17.87
C GLY A 61 7.22 10.53 -18.41
N LEU A 62 6.28 10.97 -17.55
CA LEU A 62 4.93 11.33 -18.00
C LEU A 62 4.40 12.59 -17.31
N GLN A 63 3.98 13.60 -18.11
CA GLN A 63 3.41 14.87 -17.63
C GLN A 63 2.02 14.68 -16.97
N MET A 64 2.00 14.06 -15.79
CA MET A 64 0.78 13.78 -15.04
C MET A 64 0.31 14.96 -14.18
N ARG A 65 -0.99 15.01 -13.89
CA ARG A 65 -1.60 16.08 -13.08
C ARG A 65 -1.21 15.94 -11.61
N LEU A 66 -0.98 17.07 -10.94
CA LEU A 66 -0.63 17.19 -9.51
C LEU A 66 -1.52 16.35 -8.56
N ARG A 67 -2.77 16.08 -8.94
CA ARG A 67 -3.69 15.24 -8.15
C ARG A 67 -3.24 13.77 -8.04
N GLU A 68 -2.63 13.23 -9.09
CA GLU A 68 -2.10 11.85 -9.07
C GLU A 68 -0.83 11.78 -8.23
N LYS A 69 0.00 12.83 -8.28
CA LYS A 69 1.19 12.98 -7.44
C LYS A 69 0.85 13.03 -5.95
N PHE A 70 -0.23 13.72 -5.58
CA PHE A 70 -0.69 13.79 -4.19
C PHE A 70 -1.21 12.45 -3.67
N GLY A 71 -1.99 11.71 -4.48
CA GLY A 71 -2.49 10.39 -4.10
C GLY A 71 -1.37 9.37 -3.85
N VAL A 72 -0.32 9.41 -4.67
CA VAL A 72 0.88 8.59 -4.47
C VAL A 72 1.61 8.99 -3.19
N GLY A 73 1.81 10.30 -2.95
CA GLY A 73 2.45 10.78 -1.74
C GLY A 73 1.74 10.33 -0.45
N VAL A 74 0.41 10.45 -0.42
CA VAL A 74 -0.39 10.00 0.74
C VAL A 74 -0.29 8.49 0.95
N ALA A 75 -0.37 7.69 -0.12
CA ALA A 75 -0.23 6.24 -0.03
C ALA A 75 1.14 5.83 0.54
N MET A 76 2.20 6.53 0.14
CA MET A 76 3.56 6.28 0.61
C MET A 76 3.73 6.59 2.10
N SER A 77 3.23 7.74 2.54
CA SER A 77 3.31 8.14 3.94
C SER A 77 2.55 7.16 4.84
N LEU A 78 1.38 6.69 4.42
CA LEU A 78 0.58 5.73 5.21
C LEU A 78 1.26 4.36 5.31
N GLY A 79 1.91 3.88 4.23
CA GLY A 79 2.68 2.63 4.25
C GLY A 79 3.88 2.70 5.19
N LEU A 80 4.67 3.79 5.12
CA LEU A 80 5.81 4.01 6.01
C LEU A 80 5.39 4.11 7.47
N LEU A 81 4.31 4.84 7.77
CA LEU A 81 3.78 4.93 9.12
C LEU A 81 3.38 3.54 9.63
N SER A 82 2.63 2.76 8.84
CA SER A 82 2.25 1.38 9.20
C SER A 82 3.45 0.47 9.45
N GLY A 83 4.52 0.57 8.64
CA GLY A 83 5.74 -0.20 8.83
C GLY A 83 6.48 0.18 10.13
N VAL A 84 6.60 1.47 10.42
CA VAL A 84 7.21 1.96 11.68
C VAL A 84 6.41 1.49 12.89
N CYS A 85 5.07 1.56 12.84
CA CYS A 85 4.18 1.01 13.87
C CYS A 85 4.50 -0.48 14.16
N ALA A 86 4.62 -1.28 13.09
CA ALA A 86 4.85 -2.71 13.19
C ALA A 86 6.24 -3.05 13.77
N ILE A 87 7.28 -2.28 13.42
CA ILE A 87 8.63 -2.45 13.98
C ILE A 87 8.64 -2.14 15.47
N VAL A 88 8.07 -1.01 15.89
CA VAL A 88 7.98 -0.62 17.30
C VAL A 88 7.27 -1.72 18.09
N LYS A 89 6.11 -2.16 17.62
CA LYS A 89 5.36 -3.28 18.20
C LYS A 89 6.18 -4.57 18.29
N GLY A 90 6.97 -4.89 17.27
CA GLY A 90 7.87 -6.04 17.28
C GLY A 90 8.93 -5.97 18.39
N ILE A 91 9.51 -4.79 18.61
CA ILE A 91 10.48 -4.55 19.70
C ILE A 91 9.81 -4.74 21.08
N TYR A 92 8.60 -4.19 21.25
CA TYR A 92 7.84 -4.40 22.47
C TYR A 92 7.56 -5.89 22.72
N ILE A 93 7.13 -6.65 21.72
CA ILE A 93 6.86 -8.09 21.85
C ILE A 93 8.11 -8.87 22.27
N VAL A 94 9.29 -8.51 21.76
CA VAL A 94 10.55 -9.16 22.16
C VAL A 94 10.92 -8.80 23.60
N GLN A 95 10.70 -7.56 24.02
CA GLN A 95 10.93 -7.08 25.39
C GLN A 95 9.92 -7.65 26.40
N LEU A 96 8.68 -7.96 26.00
CA LEU A 96 7.68 -8.64 26.83
C LEU A 96 8.12 -10.03 27.31
N ARG A 97 9.12 -10.63 26.66
CA ARG A 97 9.67 -11.93 27.07
C ARG A 97 10.48 -11.85 28.37
N GLU A 98 10.90 -10.65 28.79
CA GLU A 98 11.81 -10.45 29.93
C GLU A 98 11.24 -9.60 31.08
N GLN A 99 10.18 -8.81 30.86
CA GLN A 99 9.53 -7.98 31.89
C GLN A 99 7.99 -7.93 31.72
N ASP A 100 7.27 -8.10 32.83
CA ASP A 100 5.81 -7.96 33.07
C ASP A 100 4.87 -7.89 31.85
N PHE A 101 4.37 -9.07 31.45
CA PHE A 101 3.40 -9.29 30.36
C PHE A 101 2.15 -8.40 30.41
N PHE A 102 1.67 -8.04 31.61
CA PHE A 102 0.43 -7.28 31.78
C PHE A 102 0.59 -5.78 31.52
N TYR A 103 1.77 -5.21 31.82
CA TYR A 103 1.95 -3.76 31.68
C TYR A 103 2.23 -3.37 30.24
N ASN A 104 2.98 -4.15 29.46
CA ASN A 104 3.31 -3.80 28.08
C ASN A 104 2.28 -4.32 27.04
N GLY A 105 1.39 -5.25 27.41
CA GLY A 105 0.37 -5.78 26.50
C GLY A 105 -0.68 -4.74 26.07
N LYS A 106 -0.97 -3.75 26.92
CA LYS A 106 -1.94 -2.68 26.62
C LYS A 106 -1.47 -1.78 25.48
N ASP A 107 -0.19 -1.40 25.48
CA ASP A 107 0.42 -0.58 24.43
C ASP A 107 0.46 -1.33 23.10
N VAL A 108 0.80 -2.62 23.12
CA VAL A 108 0.78 -3.48 21.92
C VAL A 108 -0.61 -3.54 21.28
N THR A 109 -1.66 -3.57 22.10
CA THR A 109 -3.05 -3.61 21.61
C THR A 109 -3.45 -2.30 20.94
N ILE A 110 -3.11 -1.17 21.56
CA ILE A 110 -3.40 0.16 20.99
C ILE A 110 -2.67 0.35 19.66
N TRP A 111 -1.39 -0.01 19.58
CA TRP A 111 -0.61 0.05 18.34
C TRP A 111 -1.20 -0.83 17.24
N THR A 112 -1.70 -2.03 17.59
CA THR A 112 -2.36 -2.92 16.62
C THR A 112 -3.60 -2.30 16.00
N SER A 113 -4.41 -1.61 16.81
CA SER A 113 -5.62 -0.93 16.33
C SER A 113 -5.29 0.17 15.33
N VAL A 114 -4.27 1.00 15.62
CA VAL A 114 -3.81 2.08 14.73
C VAL A 114 -3.21 1.54 13.43
N GLU A 115 -2.42 0.46 13.52
CA GLU A 115 -1.86 -0.25 12.38
C GLU A 115 -2.96 -0.76 11.45
N THR A 116 -3.98 -1.42 12.01
CA THR A 116 -5.11 -1.97 11.24
C THR A 116 -5.93 -0.87 10.58
N ALA A 117 -6.22 0.22 11.29
CA ALA A 117 -6.94 1.36 10.73
C ALA A 117 -6.17 2.00 9.56
N THR A 118 -4.85 2.17 9.72
CA THR A 118 -3.97 2.74 8.69
C THR A 118 -3.91 1.84 7.46
N ALA A 119 -3.85 0.52 7.65
CA ALA A 119 -3.88 -0.46 6.56
C ALA A 119 -5.19 -0.40 5.75
N ILE A 120 -6.34 -0.30 6.44
CA ILE A 120 -7.66 -0.18 5.78
C ILE A 120 -7.74 1.11 4.94
N ILE A 121 -7.25 2.23 5.48
CA ILE A 121 -7.19 3.50 4.75
C ILE A 121 -6.29 3.34 3.52
N GLY A 122 -5.10 2.78 3.68
CA GLY A 122 -4.15 2.50 2.60
C GLY A 122 -4.75 1.64 1.48
N ALA A 123 -5.46 0.57 1.84
CA ALA A 123 -6.13 -0.33 0.89
C ALA A 123 -7.28 0.33 0.12
N SER A 124 -7.89 1.39 0.67
CA SER A 124 -9.01 2.10 0.06
C SER A 124 -8.58 3.14 -0.99
N ILE A 125 -7.34 3.64 -0.92
CA ILE A 125 -6.77 4.63 -1.85
C ILE A 125 -6.86 4.20 -3.33
N PRO A 126 -6.49 2.96 -3.73
CA PRO A 126 -6.60 2.52 -5.12
C PRO A 126 -8.04 2.45 -5.65
N VAL A 127 -9.03 2.24 -4.79
CA VAL A 127 -10.45 2.20 -5.19
C VAL A 127 -10.97 3.62 -5.42
N LEU A 128 -10.69 4.54 -4.49
CA LEU A 128 -11.06 5.94 -4.61
C LEU A 128 -10.47 6.60 -5.87
N ARG A 129 -9.21 6.33 -6.19
CA ARG A 129 -8.57 6.89 -7.40
C ARG A 129 -9.21 6.41 -8.70
N VAL A 130 -9.67 5.16 -8.77
CA VAL A 130 -10.37 4.62 -9.96
C VAL A 130 -11.75 5.28 -10.09
N PHE A 131 -12.50 5.38 -8.99
CA PHE A 131 -13.82 6.00 -8.98
C PHE A 131 -13.81 7.48 -9.41
N PHE A 132 -12.83 8.27 -8.94
CA PHE A 132 -12.69 9.67 -9.36
C PHE A 132 -12.17 9.84 -10.78
N ARG A 133 -11.57 8.81 -11.39
CA ARG A 133 -11.15 8.84 -12.80
C ARG A 133 -12.33 8.57 -13.74
N GLU A 134 -13.22 7.65 -13.37
CA GLU A 134 -14.45 7.31 -14.10
C GLU A 134 -15.44 8.50 -14.15
N LYS A 135 -15.62 9.20 -13.02
CA LYS A 135 -16.57 10.34 -12.94
C LYS A 135 -16.10 11.62 -13.62
N ARG A 136 -14.93 11.66 -14.27
CA ARG A 136 -14.56 12.82 -15.09
C ARG A 136 -15.17 12.65 -16.48
N PRO A 137 -16.23 13.39 -16.85
CA PRO A 137 -16.60 13.47 -18.25
C PRO A 137 -15.38 13.94 -19.06
N PRO A 138 -15.19 13.47 -20.30
CA PRO A 138 -14.15 14.00 -21.16
C PRO A 138 -14.33 15.51 -21.20
N ARG A 139 -13.35 16.24 -20.65
CA ARG A 139 -13.30 17.69 -20.77
C ARG A 139 -12.95 17.97 -22.23
N SER A 140 -13.98 17.92 -23.09
CA SER A 140 -13.92 18.52 -24.41
C SER A 140 -13.50 19.96 -24.20
N LYS A 141 -12.24 20.26 -24.47
CA LYS A 141 -11.82 21.61 -24.80
C LYS A 141 -12.39 21.89 -26.19
N GLN A 142 -13.70 22.09 -26.30
CA GLN A 142 -14.23 22.74 -27.48
C GLN A 142 -13.90 24.22 -27.31
N GLY A 143 -12.77 24.59 -27.91
CA GLY A 143 -12.36 25.97 -28.05
C GLY A 143 -13.51 26.80 -28.61
N LYS A 144 -13.48 28.07 -28.21
CA LYS A 144 -14.32 29.18 -28.66
C LYS A 144 -14.94 28.94 -30.05
N PRO A 145 -16.25 29.15 -30.25
CA PRO A 145 -16.81 29.16 -31.59
C PRO A 145 -16.07 30.23 -32.41
N LYS A 146 -15.33 29.82 -33.45
CA LYS A 146 -14.86 30.73 -34.49
C LYS A 146 -16.11 31.34 -35.10
N LYS A 147 -16.24 32.68 -35.03
CA LYS A 147 -17.28 33.42 -35.76
C LYS A 147 -17.12 33.08 -37.24
N VAL A 148 -18.10 32.39 -37.80
CA VAL A 148 -18.25 32.19 -39.24
C VAL A 148 -18.49 33.58 -39.84
N PRO A 149 -17.65 34.06 -40.79
CA PRO A 149 -18.02 35.25 -41.54
C PRO A 149 -19.25 34.93 -42.37
N ARG A 150 -20.29 35.72 -42.14
CA ARG A 150 -21.57 35.68 -42.84
C ARG A 150 -21.31 36.21 -44.26
N MET A 151 -21.00 35.31 -45.21
CA MET A 151 -20.96 35.65 -46.63
C MET A 151 -22.40 35.78 -47.10
N GLY A 152 -22.89 37.02 -47.14
CA GLY A 152 -24.18 37.37 -47.72
C GLY A 152 -24.16 37.13 -49.23
N HIS A 153 -25.12 36.34 -49.68
CA HIS A 153 -26.05 36.64 -50.79
C HIS A 153 -25.62 37.72 -51.79
N LEU A 154 -25.47 37.32 -53.06
CA LEU A 154 -25.79 38.07 -54.30
C LEU A 154 -25.67 37.05 -55.46
N CYS A 155 -26.76 36.44 -55.93
CA CYS A 155 -27.72 36.92 -56.94
C CYS A 155 -27.28 36.64 -58.39
N GLY A 156 -28.13 35.92 -59.14
CA GLY A 156 -28.36 36.20 -60.57
C GLY A 156 -27.78 35.26 -61.62
N GLY A 157 -28.59 34.31 -62.09
CA GLY A 157 -29.08 34.19 -63.50
C GLY A 157 -28.11 33.86 -64.67
N HIS A 158 -28.72 33.30 -65.73
CA HIS A 158 -28.21 33.01 -67.09
C HIS A 158 -27.27 31.81 -67.27
N ASP A 159 -27.23 31.04 -68.37
CA ASP A 159 -28.12 30.62 -69.47
C ASP A 159 -27.18 29.78 -70.37
N LEU A 160 -27.71 28.73 -71.00
CA LEU A 160 -27.26 28.12 -72.28
C LEU A 160 -25.89 27.42 -72.42
N GLY A 161 -25.95 26.22 -72.99
CA GLY A 161 -24.83 25.43 -73.52
C GLY A 161 -25.21 23.96 -73.70
#